data_AF-A0A6V7J4R1-F1
#
_entry.id   AF-A0A6V7J4R1-F1
#
_cell.length_a   1.000
_cell.length_b   1.000
_cell.length_c   1.000
_cell.angle_alpha   90.00
_cell.angle_beta   90.00
_cell.angle_gamma   90.00
#
_symmetry.space_group_name_H-M   'P 1'
#
loop_
_entity.id
_entity.type
_entity.pdbx_description
1 polymer ?
#
loop_
_entity_poly.entity_id
_entity_poly.type
_entity_poly.pdbx_seq_one_letter_code
_entity_poly.pdbx_strand_id
1 'polypeptide(L)' 'LKCCGVENKRDWIDANVLGPGLLPASCCDSNTLQCLEASPTVYAKGCFSILEEKVTNNAKVLTGVGIGIAFIE' A
#
# COMPACT_ATOMS: atom_id res chain seq x y z
N LEU A 1 -4.55 1.70 2.82
CA LEU A 1 -4.06 1.86 1.43
C LEU A 1 -4.66 0.83 0.46
N LYS A 2 -5.36 -0.22 0.95
CA LYS A 2 -5.98 -1.26 0.12
C LYS A 2 -4.98 -1.81 -0.91
N CYS A 3 -3.84 -2.27 -0.40
CA CYS A 3 -2.67 -2.72 -1.16
C CYS A 3 -2.11 -4.00 -0.53
N CYS A 4 -1.30 -4.74 -1.29
CA CYS A 4 -0.61 -5.92 -0.80
C CYS A 4 0.80 -6.02 -1.40
N GLY A 5 1.81 -6.15 -0.53
CA GLY A 5 3.21 -6.18 -0.92
C GLY A 5 3.78 -4.79 -1.23
N VAL A 6 5.07 -4.74 -1.54
CA VAL A 6 5.74 -3.52 -1.99
C VAL A 6 5.32 -3.22 -3.42
N GLU A 7 5.63 -4.15 -4.32
CA GLU A 7 5.31 -4.09 -5.75
C GLU A 7 4.00 -4.83 -6.02
N ASN A 8 3.84 -6.01 -5.42
CA ASN A 8 2.63 -6.82 -5.58
C ASN A 8 2.52 -7.93 -4.53
N LYS A 9 1.38 -8.64 -4.49
CA LYS A 9 1.13 -9.70 -3.51
C LYS A 9 2.17 -10.85 -3.50
N ARG A 10 2.89 -11.09 -4.61
CA ARG A 10 3.92 -12.14 -4.69
C ARG A 10 5.11 -11.85 -3.79
N ASP A 11 5.35 -10.59 -3.40
CA ASP A 11 6.44 -10.26 -2.48
C ASP A 11 6.37 -11.10 -1.18
N TRP A 12 5.16 -11.47 -0.74
CA TRP A 12 4.96 -12.35 0.41
C TRP A 12 5.17 -13.83 0.10
N ILE A 13 4.78 -14.27 -1.11
CA ILE A 13 4.91 -15.65 -1.57
C ILE A 13 6.39 -15.98 -1.80
N ASP A 14 7.10 -15.08 -2.49
CA ASP A 14 8.52 -15.22 -2.82
C ASP A 14 9.39 -15.12 -1.55
N ALA A 15 8.97 -14.30 -0.58
CA ALA A 15 9.62 -14.25 0.74
C ALA A 15 9.40 -15.52 1.58
N ASN A 16 8.32 -16.27 1.32
CA ASN A 16 7.98 -17.54 1.97
C ASN A 16 8.02 -17.50 3.52
N VAL A 17 7.62 -16.37 4.11
CA VAL A 17 7.70 -16.14 5.57
C VAL A 17 6.46 -16.57 6.34
N LEU A 18 5.29 -16.66 5.68
CA LEU A 18 4.01 -17.01 6.30
C LEU A 18 3.53 -18.44 5.98
N GLY A 19 4.23 -19.12 5.07
CA GLY A 19 3.80 -20.39 4.48
C GLY A 19 3.22 -20.23 3.07
N PRO A 20 3.08 -21.34 2.34
CA PRO A 20 2.72 -21.32 0.93
C PRO A 20 1.31 -20.74 0.72
N GLY A 21 1.22 -19.69 -0.10
CA GLY A 21 -0.06 -19.07 -0.45
C GLY A 21 -0.69 -18.21 0.65
N LEU A 22 -0.07 -18.11 1.83
CA LEU A 22 -0.55 -17.24 2.91
C LEU A 22 -0.09 -15.81 2.70
N LEU A 23 -1.03 -14.89 2.89
CA LEU A 23 -0.79 -13.45 2.88
C LEU A 23 -1.11 -12.87 4.26
N PRO A 24 -0.52 -11.72 4.62
CA PRO A 24 -0.92 -11.00 5.83
C PRO A 24 -2.41 -10.65 5.79
N ALA A 25 -3.08 -10.63 6.93
CA ALA A 25 -4.50 -10.25 7.00
C ALA A 25 -4.78 -8.85 6.44
N SER A 26 -3.80 -7.93 6.52
CA SER A 26 -3.89 -6.59 5.94
C SER A 26 -3.93 -6.54 4.41
N CYS A 27 -3.60 -7.65 3.73
CA CYS A 27 -3.70 -7.78 2.28
C CYS A 27 -5.12 -8.10 1.79
N CYS A 28 -6.03 -8.47 2.68
CA CYS A 28 -7.42 -8.77 2.37
C CYS A 28 -8.36 -7.76 3.04
N ASP A 29 -9.59 -7.66 2.52
CA ASP A 29 -10.67 -7.01 3.25
C ASP A 29 -10.95 -7.75 4.57
N SER A 30 -11.20 -6.99 5.63
CA SER A 30 -11.05 -7.33 7.05
C SER A 30 -11.96 -8.46 7.58
N ASN A 31 -12.71 -9.14 6.72
CA ASN A 31 -13.64 -10.22 7.09
C ASN A 31 -13.13 -11.63 6.79
N THR A 32 -11.83 -11.81 6.52
CA THR A 32 -11.26 -13.14 6.27
C THR A 32 -10.32 -13.56 7.42
N LEU A 33 -10.66 -14.66 8.09
CA LEU A 33 -9.82 -15.29 9.14
C LEU A 33 -8.45 -15.71 8.59
N GLN A 34 -8.39 -16.07 7.31
CA GLN A 34 -7.17 -16.43 6.60
C GLN A 34 -7.20 -15.74 5.22
N CYS A 35 -6.19 -14.93 4.95
CA CYS A 35 -5.98 -14.28 3.65
C CYS A 35 -5.06 -15.17 2.82
N LEU A 36 -5.60 -15.76 1.76
CA LEU A 36 -4.85 -16.61 0.83
C LEU A 36 -4.67 -15.86 -0.49
N GLU A 37 -3.66 -16.22 -1.27
CA GLU A 37 -3.42 -15.61 -2.58
C GLU A 37 -4.64 -15.73 -3.53
N ALA A 38 -5.38 -16.83 -3.40
CA ALA A 38 -6.61 -17.10 -4.15
C ALA A 38 -7.87 -16.42 -3.56
N SER A 39 -7.75 -15.72 -2.43
CA SER A 39 -8.90 -15.06 -1.81
C SER A 39 -9.40 -13.92 -2.73
N PRO A 40 -10.71 -13.80 -2.96
CA PRO A 40 -11.27 -12.76 -3.84
C PRO A 40 -11.13 -11.35 -3.26
N THR A 41 -10.82 -11.25 -1.97
CA THR A 41 -10.67 -10.01 -1.20
C THR A 41 -9.25 -9.45 -1.22
N VAL A 42 -8.30 -10.10 -1.90
CA VAL A 42 -6.89 -9.67 -1.94
C VAL A 42 -6.73 -8.40 -2.75
N TYR A 43 -6.01 -7.44 -2.19
CA TYR A 43 -5.63 -6.23 -2.90
C TYR A 43 -4.60 -6.52 -3.99
N ALA A 44 -4.93 -6.20 -5.24
CA ALA A 44 -4.08 -6.48 -6.40
C ALA A 44 -2.89 -5.52 -6.56
N LYS A 45 -2.99 -4.28 -6.04
CA LYS A 45 -1.96 -3.25 -6.19
C LYS A 45 -0.90 -3.35 -5.08
N GLY A 46 0.36 -3.13 -5.44
CA GLY A 46 1.46 -2.91 -4.50
C GLY A 46 1.30 -1.61 -3.72
N CYS A 47 1.84 -1.58 -2.51
CA CYS A 47 1.76 -0.43 -1.63
C CYS A 47 2.68 0.72 -2.08
N PHE A 48 3.80 0.44 -2.75
CA PHE A 48 4.74 1.47 -3.19
C PHE A 48 4.10 2.41 -4.23
N SER A 49 3.51 1.86 -5.28
CA SER A 49 2.83 2.65 -6.32
C SER A 49 1.69 3.52 -5.77
N ILE A 50 0.87 2.98 -4.85
CA ILE A 50 -0.22 3.77 -4.22
C ILE A 50 0.35 4.86 -3.29
N LEU A 51 1.45 4.56 -2.59
CA LEU A 51 2.11 5.53 -1.74
C LEU A 51 2.71 6.67 -2.58
N GLU A 52 3.42 6.35 -3.66
CA GLU A 52 3.98 7.32 -4.59
C GLU A 52 2.90 8.22 -5.19
N GLU A 53 1.78 7.65 -5.65
CA GLU A 53 0.63 8.41 -6.15
C GLU A 53 0.09 9.36 -5.09
N LYS A 54 -0.06 8.91 -3.84
CA LYS A 54 -0.53 9.77 -2.74
C LYS A 54 0.46 10.85 -2.38
N VAL A 55 1.74 10.54 -2.30
CA VAL A 55 2.79 11.52 -2.00
C VAL A 55 2.81 12.59 -3.09
N THR A 56 2.79 12.19 -4.36
CA THR A 56 2.78 13.12 -5.50
C THR A 56 1.54 14.00 -5.55
N ASN A 57 0.36 13.44 -5.27
CA ASN A 57 -0.88 14.20 -5.23
C ASN A 57 -0.93 15.20 -4.06
N ASN A 58 -0.38 14.84 -2.89
CA ASN A 58 -0.35 15.74 -1.73
C ASN A 58 0.86 16.68 -1.73
N ALA A 59 1.92 16.39 -2.50
CA ALA A 59 3.07 17.27 -2.67
C ALA A 59 2.65 18.66 -3.18
N LYS A 60 1.61 18.74 -4.02
CA LYS A 60 1.02 20.01 -4.47
C LYS A 60 0.52 20.87 -3.29
N VAL A 61 -0.06 20.26 -2.26
CA VAL A 61 -0.53 20.95 -1.06
C VAL A 61 0.66 21.42 -0.21
N LEU A 62 1.67 20.56 -0.06
CA LEU A 62 2.89 20.88 0.71
C LEU A 62 3.66 22.07 0.11
N THR A 63 3.79 22.13 -1.22
CA THR A 63 4.44 23.25 -1.91
C THR A 63 3.71 24.57 -1.67
N GLY A 64 2.37 24.56 -1.61
CA GLY A 64 1.57 25.76 -1.34
C GLY A 64 1.83 26.36 0.06
N VAL A 65 1.97 25.51 1.08
CA VAL A 65 2.29 25.96 2.45
C VAL A 65 3.70 26.54 2.53
N GLY A 66 4.68 25.91 1.88
CA GLY A 66 6.07 26.39 1.87
C GLY A 66 6.22 27.77 1.25
N ILE A 67 5.52 28.04 0.15
CA ILE A 67 5.50 29.38 -0.48
C ILE A 67 4.88 30.41 0.46
N GLY A 68 3.77 30.07 1.14
CA GLY A 68 3.10 30.99 2.07
C GLY A 68 3.99 31.42 3.24
N ILE A 69 4.78 30.49 3.80
CA ILE A 69 5.74 30.78 4.88
C ILE A 69 6.88 31.68 4.37
N ALA A 70 7.38 31.44 3.16
CA ALA A 70 8.47 32.21 2.57
C ALA A 70 8.14 33.69 2.27
N PHE A 71 6.86 34.07 2.25
CA PHE A 71 6.43 35.46 2.10
C PHE A 71 6.11 36.17 3.43
N ILE A 72 6.03 35.41 4.53
CA ILE A 72 5.74 35.93 5.88
C ILE A 72 7.04 36.20 6.66
N GLU A 73 8.14 35.55 6.26
CA GLU A 73 9.52 35.87 6.65
C GLU A 73 10.14 36.90 5.70
#